data_AF-A0A6J5YAU7-F1
#
_entry.id   AF-A0A6J5YAU7-F1
#
_cell.length_a   1.000
_cell.length_b   1.000
_cell.length_c   1.000
_cell.angle_alpha   90.00
_cell.angle_beta   90.00
_cell.angle_gamma   90.00
#
_symmetry.space_group_name_H-M   'P 1'
#
loop_
_entity.id
_entity.type
_entity.pdbx_description
1 polymer ?
#
loop_
_entity_poly.entity_id
_entity_poly.type
_entity_poly.pdbx_seq_one_letter_code
_entity_poly.pdbx_strand_id
1 'polypeptide(L)'
;MPVTIRRLLTATLRTPNIISHPRPALSSRHVLPQPLFPLTHPSLYHRLLSSSSTENPNPPNPLRTRTPLEKQFETWVHKLKPGFGPLEVKEALQAQSDPDLALDIFRWTAQQRNYKHNQATYLTMVKILINGKRFRQAETLVEEVIAGACEISVPLYNSMIRFCCGRKMLFNRAFDIYKKMLNSEDCKPNLETYALLLNSLLRRFNNMHVCFVYLRAVRSLSKQMKACGVIPDTFVLNMIIKAYSKCLEVEDAMQVFREMGLYGCEPNAYTYGYIAKGLCEKGRVGQGLGFYKEMRGKGLVPTSSTYMIVICSLAMERRYDDASEVVLDMLSNSMSPDLLTYKTLLEGLCRDGKGSEAFDLLEDFRKGDSKMGEKTYKTLLNALHFVNGE
;
A
#
# COMPACT_ATOMS: atom_id res chain seq x y z
N MET A 1 25.00 -23.31 0.36
CA MET A 1 26.18 -22.62 -0.21
C MET A 1 25.90 -21.12 -0.33
N PRO A 2 26.89 -20.26 -0.02
CA PRO A 2 26.77 -19.49 1.22
C PRO A 2 26.90 -17.96 1.06
N VAL A 3 26.09 -17.23 1.83
CA VAL A 3 26.35 -15.94 2.53
C VAL A 3 26.73 -14.69 1.72
N THR A 4 27.19 -14.78 0.45
CA THR A 4 27.59 -13.60 -0.35
C THR A 4 26.41 -12.74 -0.80
N ILE A 5 25.20 -13.33 -0.89
CA ILE A 5 23.94 -12.67 -1.29
C ILE A 5 23.51 -11.56 -0.31
N ARG A 6 24.00 -11.58 0.94
CA ARG A 6 23.53 -10.63 1.99
C ARG A 6 24.37 -9.35 2.09
N ARG A 7 25.61 -9.34 1.59
CA ARG A 7 26.55 -8.22 1.79
C ARG A 7 26.47 -7.13 0.72
N LEU A 8 26.11 -7.45 -0.51
CA LEU A 8 26.06 -6.46 -1.60
C LEU A 8 24.83 -5.55 -1.58
N LEU A 9 23.76 -5.94 -0.88
CA LEU A 9 22.52 -5.14 -0.78
C LEU A 9 22.41 -4.29 0.50
N THR A 10 23.36 -4.38 1.44
CA THR A 10 23.28 -3.68 2.74
C THR A 10 24.35 -2.59 2.94
N ALA A 11 25.24 -2.35 1.98
CA ALA A 11 26.44 -1.52 2.17
C ALA A 11 26.35 -0.03 1.76
N THR A 12 25.17 0.51 1.41
CA THR A 12 25.05 1.92 0.97
C THR A 12 24.51 2.90 2.01
N LEU A 13 24.31 2.52 3.27
CA LEU A 13 23.91 3.45 4.33
C LEU A 13 24.60 3.11 5.65
N ARG A 14 25.79 3.69 5.89
CA ARG A 14 26.17 4.33 7.18
C ARG A 14 27.68 4.63 7.26
N THR A 15 27.98 5.89 7.53
CA THR A 15 29.11 6.36 8.34
C THR A 15 28.56 7.45 9.30
N PRO A 16 29.29 7.87 10.35
CA PRO A 16 29.88 7.04 11.40
C PRO A 16 29.51 7.51 12.83
N ASN A 17 29.74 6.61 13.80
CA ASN A 17 30.10 6.78 15.21
C ASN A 17 29.73 8.05 15.99
N ILE A 18 28.94 7.88 17.07
CA ILE A 18 29.11 8.65 18.33
C ILE A 18 29.13 7.66 19.50
N ILE A 19 30.01 7.99 20.44
CA ILE A 19 30.62 7.25 21.53
C ILE A 19 29.63 6.83 22.64
N SER A 20 29.89 5.65 23.19
CA SER A 20 29.27 5.04 24.37
C SER A 20 29.81 5.60 25.69
N HIS A 21 28.97 5.66 26.74
CA HIS A 21 29.17 5.25 28.15
C HIS A 21 28.07 5.88 29.07
N PRO A 22 27.89 5.48 30.34
CA PRO A 22 27.08 4.34 30.78
C PRO A 22 25.88 4.74 31.70
N ARG A 23 24.96 3.81 31.93
CA ARG A 23 23.89 3.91 32.95
C ARG A 23 24.43 3.80 34.38
N PRO A 24 23.69 4.32 35.37
CA PRO A 24 23.52 3.65 36.64
C PRO A 24 22.07 3.24 36.92
N ALA A 25 21.94 2.15 37.67
CA ALA A 25 20.72 1.62 38.25
C ALA A 25 20.34 2.42 39.52
N LEU A 26 19.06 2.42 39.88
CA LEU A 26 18.56 2.50 41.27
C LEU A 26 17.09 2.08 41.34
N SER A 27 16.71 1.65 42.54
CA SER A 27 15.72 0.63 42.86
C SER A 27 14.49 1.14 43.62
N SER A 28 13.38 0.40 43.50
CA SER A 28 12.31 0.23 44.51
C SER A 28 11.42 1.47 44.77
N ARG A 29 10.11 1.40 45.07
CA ARG A 29 9.37 0.44 45.91
C ARG A 29 7.87 0.78 45.87
N HIS A 30 7.08 -0.24 46.22
CA HIS A 30 5.75 -0.23 46.85
C HIS A 30 4.45 -0.26 46.02
N VAL A 31 3.66 -1.24 46.47
CA VAL A 31 2.42 -1.83 46.00
C VAL A 31 1.29 -1.37 46.93
N LEU A 32 0.14 -1.00 46.33
CA LEU A 32 -1.28 -1.06 46.73
C LEU A 32 -1.71 -0.97 48.23
N PRO A 33 -2.93 -0.45 48.49
CA PRO A 33 -4.10 -1.36 48.56
C PRO A 33 -5.40 -0.83 47.92
N GLN A 34 -6.18 -1.75 47.32
CA GLN A 34 -7.66 -1.66 47.20
C GLN A 34 -8.31 -2.24 48.50
N PRO A 35 -9.64 -2.51 48.65
CA PRO A 35 -10.85 -2.25 47.84
C PRO A 35 -12.08 -1.76 48.70
N LEU A 36 -13.25 -1.58 48.08
CA LEU A 36 -14.57 -2.11 48.53
C LEU A 36 -15.72 -1.70 47.55
N PHE A 37 -16.45 -2.70 47.06
CA PHE A 37 -17.73 -2.65 46.30
C PHE A 37 -18.94 -2.29 47.23
N PRO A 38 -20.25 -2.20 46.84
CA PRO A 38 -20.94 -2.55 45.57
C PRO A 38 -22.08 -1.60 45.06
N LEU A 39 -22.57 -1.88 43.83
CA LEU A 39 -23.95 -1.80 43.26
C LEU A 39 -24.88 -0.58 43.47
N THR A 40 -25.39 0.01 42.37
CA THR A 40 -26.83 0.13 41.96
C THR A 40 -27.11 1.37 41.07
N HIS A 41 -27.83 1.16 39.95
CA HIS A 41 -28.58 2.18 39.19
C HIS A 41 -29.90 2.57 39.94
N PRO A 42 -30.76 3.52 39.50
CA PRO A 42 -30.61 4.70 38.62
C PRO A 42 -31.34 5.98 39.16
N SER A 43 -31.15 7.11 38.44
CA SER A 43 -32.03 8.32 38.39
C SER A 43 -32.08 9.27 39.60
N LEU A 44 -32.03 10.58 39.30
CA LEU A 44 -32.73 11.73 39.94
C LEU A 44 -31.94 13.03 39.73
N TYR A 45 -31.92 13.53 38.49
CA TYR A 45 -31.67 14.95 38.21
C TYR A 45 -33.02 15.65 38.10
N HIS A 46 -33.68 15.85 39.24
CA HIS A 46 -34.78 16.80 39.37
C HIS A 46 -34.68 17.52 40.70
N ARG A 47 -34.62 18.86 40.60
CA ARG A 47 -34.76 19.92 41.62
C ARG A 47 -33.46 20.57 42.05
N LEU A 48 -33.16 21.67 41.37
CA LEU A 48 -33.05 22.98 42.00
C LEU A 48 -33.44 23.99 40.92
N LEU A 49 -34.60 24.64 41.09
CA LEU A 49 -34.86 26.05 40.80
C LEU A 49 -36.37 26.31 40.83
N SER A 50 -36.86 26.57 42.04
CA SER A 50 -38.05 27.39 42.27
C SER A 50 -37.85 28.17 43.57
N SER A 51 -37.46 29.43 43.47
CA SER A 51 -37.75 30.46 44.47
C SER A 51 -37.58 31.85 43.85
N SER A 52 -38.73 32.45 43.52
CA SER A 52 -39.14 33.86 43.66
C SER A 52 -38.08 34.98 43.63
N SER A 53 -38.17 35.79 42.56
CA SER A 53 -38.29 37.25 42.54
C SER A 53 -37.52 38.10 43.58
N THR A 54 -36.45 38.75 43.11
CA THR A 54 -36.17 40.18 43.37
C THR A 54 -35.64 40.81 42.09
N GLU A 55 -36.29 41.90 41.66
CA GLU A 55 -35.93 42.70 40.49
C GLU A 55 -34.59 43.41 40.70
N ASN A 56 -33.73 43.35 39.68
CA ASN A 56 -32.74 44.39 39.40
C ASN A 56 -32.39 44.34 37.90
N PRO A 57 -32.61 45.41 37.12
CA PRO A 57 -32.36 45.41 35.69
C PRO A 57 -30.88 45.77 35.43
N ASN A 58 -30.04 44.76 35.24
CA ASN A 58 -28.73 44.95 34.62
C ASN A 58 -28.76 44.49 33.15
N PRO A 59 -28.09 45.21 32.25
CA PRO A 59 -28.32 45.15 30.81
C PRO A 59 -27.94 43.78 30.21
N PRO A 60 -28.52 43.42 29.05
CA PRO A 60 -28.19 42.16 28.38
C PRO A 60 -26.71 42.16 28.01
N ASN A 61 -25.95 41.25 28.62
CA ASN A 61 -24.57 41.01 28.23
C ASN A 61 -24.53 40.59 26.74
N PRO A 62 -23.54 41.04 25.96
CA PRO A 62 -23.62 41.13 24.51
C PRO A 62 -23.80 39.77 23.85
N LEU A 63 -24.64 39.77 22.82
CA LEU A 63 -24.77 38.74 21.79
C LEU A 63 -23.50 37.89 21.67
N ARG A 64 -23.57 36.64 22.13
CA ARG A 64 -22.62 35.60 21.71
C ARG A 64 -22.71 35.55 20.20
N THR A 65 -21.76 36.20 19.52
CA THR A 65 -21.66 36.19 18.06
C THR A 65 -21.41 34.75 17.64
N ARG A 66 -22.51 34.09 17.25
CA ARG A 66 -22.51 32.70 16.82
C ARG A 66 -21.46 32.49 15.74
N THR A 67 -20.72 31.38 15.84
CA THR A 67 -19.74 31.06 14.82
C THR A 67 -20.46 30.86 13.47
N PRO A 68 -19.81 31.15 12.33
CA PRO A 68 -20.40 30.87 11.02
C PRO A 68 -20.87 29.42 10.86
N LEU A 69 -20.21 28.49 11.53
CA LEU A 69 -20.52 27.07 11.55
C LEU A 69 -21.86 26.77 12.25
N GLU A 70 -22.11 27.40 13.40
CA GLU A 70 -23.39 27.28 14.14
C GLU A 70 -24.57 27.81 13.31
N LYS A 71 -24.38 28.94 12.60
CA LYS A 71 -25.43 29.49 11.72
C LYS A 71 -25.70 28.58 10.52
N GLN A 72 -24.66 27.97 9.95
CA GLN A 72 -24.79 27.01 8.85
C GLN A 72 -25.52 25.74 9.31
N PHE A 73 -25.21 25.25 10.52
CA PHE A 73 -25.90 24.12 11.14
C PHE A 73 -27.40 24.39 11.34
N GLU A 74 -27.76 25.53 11.94
CA GLU A 74 -29.16 25.93 12.15
C GLU A 74 -29.92 26.08 10.81
N THR A 75 -29.28 26.67 9.81
CA THR A 75 -29.86 26.79 8.45
C THR A 75 -30.18 25.43 7.85
N TRP A 76 -29.36 24.42 8.13
CA TRP A 76 -29.58 23.05 7.69
C TRP A 76 -30.67 22.33 8.49
N VAL A 77 -30.68 22.49 9.81
CA VAL A 77 -31.74 21.96 10.68
C VAL A 77 -33.11 22.50 10.24
N HIS A 78 -33.20 23.76 9.83
CA HIS A 78 -34.42 24.35 9.27
C HIS A 78 -34.78 23.84 7.86
N LYS A 79 -33.80 23.44 7.04
CA LYS A 79 -34.02 22.91 5.68
C LYS A 79 -34.46 21.44 5.67
N LEU A 80 -34.05 20.65 6.67
CA LEU A 80 -34.53 19.29 6.88
C LEU A 80 -35.99 19.35 7.34
N LYS A 81 -36.93 19.15 6.41
CA LYS A 81 -38.38 19.11 6.70
C LYS A 81 -38.70 18.09 7.80
N PRO A 82 -39.75 18.30 8.61
CA PRO A 82 -40.19 17.28 9.57
C PRO A 82 -40.50 15.97 8.83
N GLY A 83 -39.85 14.88 9.24
CA GLY A 83 -39.98 13.55 8.61
C GLY A 83 -38.94 13.21 7.53
N PHE A 84 -37.75 13.82 7.57
CA PHE A 84 -36.66 13.50 6.64
C PHE A 84 -36.24 12.01 6.68
N GLY A 85 -35.87 11.46 5.52
CA GLY A 85 -35.35 10.12 5.36
C GLY A 85 -33.83 10.07 5.15
N PRO A 86 -33.26 8.87 4.99
CA PRO A 86 -31.82 8.70 4.77
C PRO A 86 -31.30 9.34 3.48
N LEU A 87 -32.16 9.56 2.48
CA LEU A 87 -31.79 10.20 1.22
C LEU A 87 -31.53 11.69 1.42
N GLU A 88 -32.45 12.39 2.08
CA GLU A 88 -32.32 13.82 2.39
C GLU A 88 -31.11 14.07 3.29
N VAL A 89 -30.86 13.18 4.26
CA VAL A 89 -29.66 13.25 5.09
C VAL A 89 -28.40 13.03 4.27
N LYS A 90 -28.39 12.08 3.34
CA LYS A 90 -27.24 11.88 2.45
C LYS A 90 -26.94 13.14 1.63
N GLU A 91 -27.94 13.75 1.02
CA GLU A 91 -27.80 15.00 0.26
C GLU A 91 -27.28 16.13 1.15
N ALA A 92 -27.78 16.23 2.38
CA ALA A 92 -27.31 17.19 3.36
C ALA A 92 -25.82 17.04 3.69
N LEU A 93 -25.35 15.81 3.86
CA LEU A 93 -23.95 15.51 4.11
C LEU A 93 -23.07 15.85 2.90
N GLN A 94 -23.52 15.52 1.69
CA GLN A 94 -22.77 15.79 0.46
C GLN A 94 -22.64 17.28 0.15
N ALA A 95 -23.59 18.09 0.61
CA ALA A 95 -23.55 19.54 0.45
C ALA A 95 -22.54 20.23 1.39
N GLN A 96 -22.00 19.54 2.40
CA GLN A 96 -21.05 20.14 3.34
C GLN A 96 -19.62 20.11 2.81
N SER A 97 -18.95 21.26 2.88
CA SER A 97 -17.50 21.36 2.65
C SER A 97 -16.68 21.03 3.88
N ASP A 98 -17.21 21.28 5.09
CA ASP A 98 -16.52 21.01 6.36
C ASP A 98 -16.86 19.60 6.89
N PRO A 99 -15.86 18.71 7.06
CA PRO A 99 -16.07 17.37 7.58
C PRO A 99 -16.60 17.31 9.02
N ASP A 100 -16.22 18.27 9.87
CA ASP A 100 -16.66 18.28 11.28
C ASP A 100 -18.13 18.69 11.38
N LEU A 101 -18.56 19.74 10.65
CA LEU A 101 -19.98 20.09 10.52
C LEU A 101 -20.83 18.94 9.93
N ALA A 102 -20.31 18.24 8.91
CA ALA A 102 -21.00 17.06 8.37
C ALA A 102 -21.19 15.98 9.43
N LEU A 103 -20.19 15.75 10.29
CA LEU A 103 -20.29 14.80 11.38
C LEU A 103 -21.30 15.23 12.45
N ASP A 104 -21.36 16.53 12.77
CA ASP A 104 -22.35 17.06 13.72
C ASP A 104 -23.78 16.87 13.19
N ILE A 105 -24.01 17.14 11.90
CA ILE A 105 -25.30 16.85 11.24
C ILE A 105 -25.60 15.35 11.28
N PHE A 106 -24.61 14.49 11.01
CA PHE A 106 -24.77 13.04 11.08
C PHE A 106 -25.15 12.56 12.49
N ARG A 107 -24.53 13.10 13.54
CA ARG A 107 -24.83 12.74 14.93
C ARG A 107 -26.18 13.29 15.39
N TRP A 108 -26.51 14.52 15.01
CA TRP A 108 -27.79 15.15 15.34
C TRP A 108 -28.97 14.43 14.69
N THR A 109 -28.85 14.04 13.42
CA THR A 109 -29.89 13.26 12.71
C THR A 109 -30.12 11.91 13.39
N ALA A 110 -29.07 11.25 13.90
CA ALA A 110 -29.19 9.99 14.65
C ALA A 110 -29.96 10.12 15.98
N GLN A 111 -30.07 11.33 16.55
CA GLN A 111 -30.82 11.58 17.80
C GLN A 111 -32.31 11.82 17.56
N GLN A 112 -32.74 12.02 16.31
CA GLN A 112 -34.14 12.32 16.01
C GLN A 112 -35.03 11.08 16.19
N ARG A 113 -36.25 11.31 16.71
CA ARG A 113 -37.23 10.24 16.92
C ARG A 113 -37.55 9.55 15.58
N ASN A 114 -37.56 8.22 15.60
CA ASN A 114 -37.89 7.35 14.47
C ASN A 114 -36.92 7.40 13.27
N TYR A 115 -35.73 7.98 13.42
CA TYR A 115 -34.71 7.97 12.37
C TYR A 115 -33.56 7.01 12.69
N LYS A 116 -33.11 6.25 11.68
CA LYS A 116 -31.90 5.42 11.73
C LYS A 116 -31.10 5.59 10.45
N HIS A 117 -29.78 5.70 10.59
CA HIS A 117 -28.88 5.75 9.45
C HIS A 117 -28.84 4.41 8.71
N ASN A 118 -28.70 4.48 7.39
CA ASN A 118 -28.58 3.31 6.53
C ASN A 118 -27.17 3.21 5.92
N GLN A 119 -26.94 2.16 5.11
CA GLN A 119 -25.68 1.96 4.40
C GLN A 119 -25.18 3.20 3.61
N ALA A 120 -26.10 3.99 3.05
CA ALA A 120 -25.76 5.10 2.16
C ALA A 120 -25.29 6.34 2.93
N THR A 121 -25.93 6.64 4.07
CA THR A 121 -25.50 7.75 4.95
C THR A 121 -24.17 7.43 5.62
N TYR A 122 -23.97 6.20 6.09
CA TYR A 122 -22.68 5.73 6.63
C TYR A 122 -21.57 5.77 5.57
N LEU A 123 -21.81 5.27 4.35
CA LEU A 123 -20.82 5.32 3.26
C LEU A 123 -20.39 6.75 2.93
N THR A 124 -21.37 7.66 2.87
CA THR A 124 -21.12 9.08 2.57
C THR A 124 -20.30 9.72 3.67
N MET A 125 -20.68 9.52 4.93
CA MET A 125 -19.96 10.08 6.08
C MET A 125 -18.53 9.54 6.18
N VAL A 126 -18.33 8.23 6.01
CA VAL A 126 -16.99 7.62 5.99
C VAL A 126 -16.12 8.26 4.89
N LYS A 127 -16.65 8.45 3.67
CA LYS A 127 -15.91 9.12 2.58
C LYS A 127 -15.54 10.57 2.92
N ILE A 128 -16.47 11.34 3.48
CA ILE A 128 -16.23 12.73 3.89
C ILE A 128 -15.11 12.79 4.93
N LEU A 129 -15.15 11.94 5.97
CA LEU A 129 -14.11 11.93 7.01
C LEU A 129 -12.74 11.50 6.47
N ILE A 130 -12.70 10.53 5.55
CA ILE A 130 -11.45 10.10 4.91
C ILE A 130 -10.83 11.24 4.11
N ASN A 131 -11.63 11.91 3.26
CA ASN A 131 -11.17 13.02 2.43
C ASN A 131 -10.76 14.24 3.30
N GLY A 132 -11.51 14.48 4.38
CA GLY A 132 -11.23 15.50 5.39
C GLY A 132 -10.08 15.18 6.35
N LYS A 133 -9.40 14.03 6.17
CA LYS A 133 -8.32 13.54 7.04
C LYS A 133 -8.72 13.40 8.52
N ARG A 134 -10.03 13.28 8.81
CA ARG A 134 -10.61 13.09 10.16
C ARG A 134 -10.60 11.62 10.55
N PHE A 135 -9.38 11.18 10.73
CA PHE A 135 -8.96 9.81 10.75
C PHE A 135 -9.37 8.99 11.97
N ARG A 136 -9.54 9.62 13.13
CA ARG A 136 -10.03 8.96 14.36
C ARG A 136 -11.55 8.77 14.30
N GLN A 137 -12.27 9.82 13.90
CA GLN A 137 -13.72 9.78 13.74
C GLN A 137 -14.14 8.73 12.68
N ALA A 138 -13.40 8.63 11.57
CA ALA A 138 -13.64 7.60 10.55
C ALA A 138 -13.49 6.18 11.10
N GLU A 139 -12.53 5.95 12.01
CA GLU A 139 -12.32 4.66 12.66
C GLU A 139 -13.48 4.32 13.60
N THR A 140 -13.97 5.28 14.39
CA THR A 140 -15.17 5.10 15.22
C THR A 140 -16.40 4.72 14.39
N LEU A 141 -16.63 5.37 13.24
CA LEU A 141 -17.74 4.98 12.37
C LEU A 141 -17.57 3.58 11.79
N VAL A 142 -16.33 3.17 11.45
CA VAL A 142 -16.05 1.79 11.02
C VAL A 142 -16.39 0.80 12.13
N GLU A 143 -16.06 1.11 13.39
CA GLU A 143 -16.40 0.27 14.54
C GLU A 143 -17.91 0.15 14.76
N GLU A 144 -18.65 1.25 14.63
CA GLU A 144 -20.12 1.25 14.71
C GLU A 144 -20.75 0.36 13.64
N VAL A 145 -20.28 0.46 12.38
CA VAL A 145 -20.77 -0.40 11.28
C VAL A 145 -20.41 -1.87 11.55
N ILE A 146 -19.21 -2.16 12.05
CA ILE A 146 -18.81 -3.51 12.43
C ILE A 146 -19.63 -4.04 13.62
N ALA A 147 -20.09 -3.18 14.53
CA ALA A 147 -20.99 -3.55 15.63
C ALA A 147 -22.44 -3.78 15.19
N GLY A 148 -22.79 -3.48 13.92
CA GLY A 148 -24.13 -3.71 13.37
C GLY A 148 -25.03 -2.49 13.37
N ALA A 149 -24.46 -1.27 13.35
CA ALA A 149 -25.24 -0.03 13.34
C ALA A 149 -26.11 0.18 12.08
N CYS A 150 -25.79 -0.48 10.97
CA CYS A 150 -26.60 -0.44 9.75
C CYS A 150 -26.49 -1.74 8.95
N GLU A 151 -27.41 -1.93 8.02
CA GLU A 151 -27.28 -2.92 6.96
C GLU A 151 -25.99 -2.67 6.18
N ILE A 152 -25.29 -3.75 5.89
CA ILE A 152 -23.98 -3.73 5.23
C ILE A 152 -24.17 -3.81 3.71
N SER A 153 -23.26 -3.21 2.97
CA SER A 153 -23.22 -3.31 1.51
C SER A 153 -21.80 -3.38 0.99
N VAL A 154 -21.63 -3.97 -0.20
CA VAL A 154 -20.33 -4.13 -0.84
C VAL A 154 -19.55 -2.80 -0.94
N PRO A 155 -20.15 -1.67 -1.38
CA PRO A 155 -19.43 -0.39 -1.44
C PRO A 155 -19.01 0.13 -0.07
N LEU A 156 -19.83 -0.07 0.97
CA LEU A 156 -19.49 0.30 2.35
C LEU A 156 -18.30 -0.52 2.85
N TYR A 157 -18.34 -1.84 2.68
CA TYR A 157 -17.23 -2.73 3.02
C TYR A 157 -15.93 -2.34 2.31
N ASN A 158 -15.98 -2.15 0.99
CA ASN A 158 -14.79 -1.77 0.21
C ASN A 158 -14.23 -0.40 0.63
N SER A 159 -15.08 0.56 1.01
CA SER A 159 -14.64 1.84 1.54
C SER A 159 -13.92 1.70 2.89
N MET A 160 -14.46 0.90 3.81
CA MET A 160 -13.82 0.62 5.11
C MET A 160 -12.52 -0.18 4.95
N ILE A 161 -12.49 -1.20 4.09
CA ILE A 161 -11.28 -1.98 3.80
C ILE A 161 -10.21 -1.08 3.19
N ARG A 162 -10.55 -0.22 2.23
CA ARG A 162 -9.63 0.76 1.62
C ARG A 162 -9.01 1.68 2.67
N PHE A 163 -9.83 2.20 3.58
CA PHE A 163 -9.39 3.03 4.70
C PHE A 163 -8.40 2.29 5.61
N CYS A 164 -8.75 1.08 6.05
CA CYS A 164 -7.90 0.27 6.92
C CYS A 164 -6.59 -0.15 6.23
N CYS A 165 -6.64 -0.52 4.95
CA CYS A 165 -5.49 -0.88 4.13
C CYS A 165 -4.47 0.25 3.98
N GLY A 166 -4.94 1.51 3.98
CA GLY A 166 -4.09 2.69 3.89
C GLY A 166 -3.23 2.96 5.12
N ARG A 167 -3.49 2.27 6.25
CA ARG A 167 -2.86 2.59 7.54
C ARG A 167 -2.11 1.42 8.13
N LYS A 168 -0.93 1.69 8.70
CA LYS A 168 -0.08 0.64 9.28
C LYS A 168 -0.77 -0.11 10.43
N MET A 169 -1.40 0.61 11.34
CA MET A 169 -2.05 0.07 12.56
C MET A 169 -3.39 -0.63 12.29
N LEU A 170 -4.12 -0.22 11.25
CA LEU A 170 -5.48 -0.75 10.96
C LEU A 170 -5.46 -1.93 9.99
N PHE A 171 -4.28 -2.43 9.64
CA PHE A 171 -4.15 -3.47 8.62
C PHE A 171 -4.89 -4.76 8.96
N ASN A 172 -4.74 -5.23 10.21
CA ASN A 172 -5.42 -6.44 10.67
C ASN A 172 -6.94 -6.25 10.67
N ARG A 173 -7.39 -5.03 10.98
CA ARG A 173 -8.82 -4.66 10.93
C ARG A 173 -9.40 -4.80 9.53
N ALA A 174 -8.64 -4.54 8.48
CA ALA A 174 -9.08 -4.78 7.10
C ALA A 174 -9.45 -6.25 6.86
N PHE A 175 -8.69 -7.19 7.44
CA PHE A 175 -8.98 -8.62 7.35
C PHE A 175 -10.16 -9.05 8.23
N ASP A 176 -10.37 -8.40 9.38
CA ASP A 176 -11.57 -8.65 10.20
C ASP A 176 -12.84 -8.23 9.46
N ILE A 177 -12.80 -7.05 8.83
CA ILE A 177 -13.89 -6.54 8.00
C ILE A 177 -14.17 -7.49 6.82
N TYR A 178 -13.11 -7.92 6.12
CA TYR A 178 -13.20 -8.89 5.04
C TYR A 178 -13.78 -10.25 5.49
N LYS A 179 -13.38 -10.77 6.65
CA LYS A 179 -13.95 -12.01 7.21
C LYS A 179 -15.44 -11.85 7.52
N LYS A 180 -15.84 -10.70 8.08
CA LYS A 180 -17.26 -10.39 8.32
C LYS A 180 -18.06 -10.36 7.01
N MET A 181 -17.50 -9.74 5.98
CA MET A 181 -18.07 -9.71 4.63
C MET A 181 -18.22 -11.13 4.05
N LEU A 182 -17.16 -11.97 4.14
CA LEU A 182 -17.18 -13.35 3.64
C LEU A 182 -18.29 -14.20 4.27
N ASN A 183 -18.52 -14.02 5.57
CA ASN A 183 -19.53 -14.73 6.35
C ASN A 183 -20.96 -14.21 6.15
N SER A 184 -21.15 -13.05 5.51
CA SER A 184 -22.48 -12.51 5.26
C SER A 184 -23.13 -13.20 4.05
N GLU A 185 -24.44 -13.44 4.10
CA GLU A 185 -25.19 -14.05 2.98
C GLU A 185 -25.40 -13.05 1.85
N ASP A 186 -25.77 -11.81 2.18
CA ASP A 186 -26.17 -10.79 1.21
C ASP A 186 -25.02 -10.01 0.58
N CYS A 187 -23.81 -10.03 1.17
CA CYS A 187 -22.70 -9.15 0.79
C CYS A 187 -21.40 -9.92 0.56
N LYS A 188 -21.23 -10.49 -0.64
CA LYS A 188 -20.01 -11.23 -0.98
C LYS A 188 -18.87 -10.33 -1.48
N PRO A 189 -17.60 -10.65 -1.14
CA PRO A 189 -16.43 -9.96 -1.68
C PRO A 189 -16.43 -9.94 -3.21
N ASN A 190 -16.01 -8.82 -3.80
CA ASN A 190 -15.88 -8.67 -5.26
C ASN A 190 -14.42 -8.43 -5.65
N LEU A 191 -14.16 -8.26 -6.95
CA LEU A 191 -12.82 -8.03 -7.50
C LEU A 191 -12.12 -6.84 -6.82
N GLU A 192 -12.83 -5.74 -6.56
CA GLU A 192 -12.30 -4.57 -5.87
C GLU A 192 -11.85 -4.93 -4.44
N THR A 193 -12.62 -5.74 -3.71
CA THR A 193 -12.25 -6.21 -2.36
C THR A 193 -10.90 -6.91 -2.38
N TYR A 194 -10.72 -7.88 -3.29
CA TYR A 194 -9.48 -8.64 -3.42
C TYR A 194 -8.31 -7.77 -3.88
N ALA A 195 -8.53 -6.87 -4.84
CA ALA A 195 -7.52 -5.94 -5.32
C ALA A 195 -7.00 -5.01 -4.19
N LEU A 196 -7.90 -4.48 -3.35
CA LEU A 196 -7.53 -3.66 -2.20
C LEU A 196 -6.63 -4.41 -1.21
N LEU A 197 -7.02 -5.63 -0.84
CA LEU A 197 -6.28 -6.45 0.11
C LEU A 197 -4.93 -6.89 -0.46
N LEU A 198 -4.87 -7.37 -1.70
CA LEU A 198 -3.62 -7.77 -2.35
C LEU A 198 -2.64 -6.60 -2.52
N ASN A 199 -3.14 -5.43 -2.94
CA ASN A 199 -2.31 -4.23 -3.04
C ASN A 199 -1.76 -3.80 -1.67
N SER A 200 -2.60 -3.88 -0.63
CA SER A 200 -2.19 -3.54 0.73
C SER A 200 -1.12 -4.48 1.28
N LEU A 201 -1.19 -5.77 0.94
CA LEU A 201 -0.17 -6.76 1.26
C LEU A 201 1.14 -6.42 0.55
N LEU A 202 1.11 -6.23 -0.78
CA LEU A 202 2.31 -5.95 -1.59
C LEU A 202 3.08 -4.70 -1.15
N ARG A 203 2.39 -3.66 -0.68
CA ARG A 203 3.03 -2.44 -0.14
C ARG A 203 3.84 -2.69 1.13
N ARG A 204 3.65 -3.83 1.80
CA ARG A 204 4.35 -4.22 3.03
C ARG A 204 5.50 -5.22 2.78
N PHE A 205 5.74 -5.62 1.54
CA PHE A 205 6.90 -6.41 1.13
C PHE A 205 8.17 -5.53 1.09
N ASN A 206 8.59 -5.05 2.27
CA ASN A 206 9.86 -4.31 2.43
C ASN A 206 10.98 -5.20 2.98
N ASN A 207 10.66 -6.30 3.68
CA ASN A 207 11.65 -7.20 4.29
C ASN A 207 11.34 -8.66 3.93
N MET A 208 12.35 -9.41 3.48
CA MET A 208 12.21 -10.81 3.02
C MET A 208 11.50 -11.73 4.03
N HIS A 209 11.83 -11.63 5.33
CA HIS A 209 11.17 -12.43 6.37
C HIS A 209 9.67 -12.13 6.50
N VAL A 210 9.27 -10.88 6.27
CA VAL A 210 7.87 -10.46 6.32
C VAL A 210 7.13 -10.84 5.04
N CYS A 211 7.84 -10.95 3.90
CA CYS A 211 7.28 -11.40 2.64
C CYS A 211 6.63 -12.80 2.75
N PHE A 212 7.23 -13.76 3.46
CA PHE A 212 6.65 -15.10 3.62
C PHE A 212 5.33 -15.12 4.39
N VAL A 213 5.18 -14.28 5.42
CA VAL A 213 3.92 -14.16 6.16
C VAL A 213 2.83 -13.60 5.25
N TYR A 214 3.14 -12.55 4.50
CA TYR A 214 2.18 -11.98 3.55
C TYR A 214 1.91 -12.88 2.35
N LEU A 215 2.86 -13.72 1.95
CA LEU A 215 2.65 -14.71 0.89
C LEU A 215 1.57 -15.72 1.27
N ARG A 216 1.52 -16.16 2.54
CA ARG A 216 0.43 -17.01 3.03
C ARG A 216 -0.94 -16.33 2.88
N ALA A 217 -1.00 -15.02 3.18
CA ALA A 217 -2.22 -14.25 2.99
C ALA A 217 -2.59 -14.11 1.50
N VAL A 218 -1.62 -13.87 0.61
CA VAL A 218 -1.85 -13.84 -0.86
C VAL A 218 -2.38 -15.18 -1.37
N ARG A 219 -1.79 -16.31 -0.95
CA ARG A 219 -2.26 -17.68 -1.26
C ARG A 219 -3.69 -17.89 -0.78
N SER A 220 -3.99 -17.48 0.46
CA SER A 220 -5.34 -17.58 1.04
C SER A 220 -6.37 -16.76 0.27
N LEU A 221 -6.08 -15.48 0.00
CA LEU A 221 -6.97 -14.60 -0.76
C LEU A 221 -7.21 -15.12 -2.18
N SER A 222 -6.18 -15.64 -2.85
CA SER A 222 -6.30 -16.21 -4.19
C SER A 222 -7.23 -17.43 -4.21
N LYS A 223 -7.11 -18.32 -3.21
CA LYS A 223 -8.02 -19.48 -3.06
C LYS A 223 -9.45 -19.05 -2.75
N GLN A 224 -9.63 -18.08 -1.86
CA GLN A 224 -10.95 -17.58 -1.49
C GLN A 224 -11.63 -16.86 -2.65
N MET A 225 -10.89 -16.09 -3.46
CA MET A 225 -11.39 -15.44 -4.67
C MET A 225 -11.95 -16.48 -5.66
N LYS A 226 -11.20 -17.57 -5.91
CA LYS A 226 -11.67 -18.69 -6.73
C LYS A 226 -12.91 -19.36 -6.14
N ALA A 227 -12.93 -19.62 -4.83
CA ALA A 227 -14.06 -20.24 -4.13
C ALA A 227 -15.33 -19.36 -4.14
N CYS A 228 -15.18 -18.03 -4.15
CA CYS A 228 -16.30 -17.09 -4.28
C CYS A 228 -16.75 -16.89 -5.73
N GLY A 229 -16.14 -17.56 -6.72
CA GLY A 229 -16.46 -17.37 -8.14
C GLY A 229 -16.07 -16.00 -8.69
N VAL A 230 -15.17 -15.27 -8.02
CA VAL A 230 -14.72 -13.96 -8.48
C VAL A 230 -13.63 -14.15 -9.53
N ILE A 231 -13.92 -13.72 -10.76
CA ILE A 231 -12.98 -13.79 -11.88
C ILE A 231 -11.93 -12.69 -11.73
N PRO A 232 -10.64 -13.02 -11.62
CA PRO A 232 -9.58 -12.02 -11.53
C PRO A 232 -9.32 -11.36 -12.88
N ASP A 233 -8.94 -10.08 -12.84
CA ASP A 233 -8.43 -9.36 -14.00
C ASP A 233 -6.90 -9.44 -14.08
N THR A 234 -6.34 -8.93 -15.18
CA THR A 234 -4.89 -8.89 -15.41
C THR A 234 -4.15 -8.16 -14.29
N PHE A 235 -4.77 -7.14 -13.70
CA PHE A 235 -4.17 -6.37 -12.61
C PHE A 235 -3.99 -7.22 -11.34
N VAL A 236 -5.03 -7.93 -10.91
CA VAL A 236 -4.98 -8.82 -9.74
C VAL A 236 -4.04 -10.00 -9.98
N LEU A 237 -4.06 -10.61 -11.17
CA LEU A 237 -3.14 -11.70 -11.50
C LEU A 237 -1.69 -11.23 -11.46
N ASN A 238 -1.39 -10.05 -11.99
CA ASN A 238 -0.07 -9.44 -11.89
C ASN A 238 0.37 -9.17 -10.45
N MET A 239 -0.55 -8.80 -9.55
CA MET A 239 -0.23 -8.66 -8.13
C MET A 239 0.17 -10.00 -7.50
N ILE A 240 -0.54 -11.08 -7.82
CA ILE A 240 -0.26 -12.41 -7.30
C ILE A 240 1.08 -12.92 -7.84
N ILE A 241 1.33 -12.78 -9.15
CA ILE A 241 2.62 -13.12 -9.79
C ILE A 241 3.75 -12.33 -9.14
N LYS A 242 3.59 -11.01 -8.96
CA LYS A 242 4.58 -10.17 -8.27
C LYS A 242 4.91 -10.68 -6.87
N ALA A 243 3.90 -11.10 -6.11
CA ALA A 243 4.09 -11.63 -4.76
C ALA A 243 4.90 -12.94 -4.78
N TYR A 244 4.55 -13.89 -5.64
CA TYR A 244 5.29 -15.14 -5.80
C TYR A 244 6.73 -14.91 -6.27
N SER A 245 6.94 -14.08 -7.29
CA SER A 245 8.27 -13.74 -7.80
C SER A 245 9.14 -13.09 -6.74
N LYS A 246 8.61 -12.13 -5.95
CA LYS A 246 9.35 -11.51 -4.84
C LYS A 246 9.76 -12.49 -3.74
N CYS A 247 9.04 -13.59 -3.58
CA CYS A 247 9.33 -14.66 -2.63
C CYS A 247 10.15 -15.80 -3.23
N LEU A 248 10.59 -15.68 -4.50
CA LEU A 248 11.31 -16.71 -5.24
C LEU A 248 10.51 -18.03 -5.42
N GLU A 249 9.18 -17.94 -5.31
CA GLU A 249 8.24 -19.03 -5.53
C GLU A 249 7.83 -19.07 -7.01
N VAL A 250 8.82 -19.18 -7.89
CA VAL A 250 8.67 -19.02 -9.34
C VAL A 250 7.75 -20.05 -9.98
N GLU A 251 7.60 -21.24 -9.39
CA GLU A 251 6.67 -22.27 -9.89
C GLU A 251 5.22 -21.82 -9.74
N ASP A 252 4.87 -21.27 -8.57
CA ASP A 252 3.55 -20.70 -8.32
C ASP A 252 3.31 -19.48 -9.23
N ALA A 253 4.33 -18.64 -9.46
CA ALA A 253 4.23 -17.51 -10.38
C ALA A 253 3.95 -17.98 -11.82
N MET A 254 4.65 -19.00 -12.31
CA MET A 254 4.43 -19.58 -13.64
C MET A 254 3.09 -20.30 -13.76
N GLN A 255 2.60 -20.91 -12.68
CA GLN A 255 1.26 -21.48 -12.66
C GLN A 255 0.19 -20.41 -12.86
N VAL A 256 0.28 -19.28 -12.13
CA VAL A 256 -0.67 -18.16 -12.30
C VAL A 256 -0.55 -17.55 -13.69
N PHE A 257 0.66 -17.46 -14.25
CA PHE A 257 0.88 -17.02 -15.63
C PHE A 257 0.15 -17.90 -16.66
N ARG A 258 0.25 -19.22 -16.54
CA ARG A 258 -0.47 -20.16 -17.43
C ARG A 258 -1.98 -20.07 -17.26
N GLU A 259 -2.46 -19.78 -16.05
CA GLU A 259 -3.88 -19.61 -15.77
C GLU A 259 -4.47 -18.31 -16.34
N MET A 260 -3.66 -17.30 -16.71
CA MET A 260 -4.17 -16.01 -17.20
C MET A 260 -5.10 -16.16 -18.40
N GLY A 261 -4.73 -17.01 -19.36
CA GLY A 261 -5.56 -17.27 -20.55
C GLY A 261 -6.92 -17.90 -20.22
N LEU A 262 -7.00 -18.69 -19.14
CA LEU A 262 -8.28 -19.27 -18.68
C LEU A 262 -9.25 -18.20 -18.16
N TYR A 263 -8.73 -17.04 -17.75
CA TYR A 263 -9.51 -15.88 -17.32
C TYR A 263 -9.70 -14.84 -18.44
N GLY A 264 -9.31 -15.14 -19.68
CA GLY A 264 -9.33 -14.18 -20.78
C GLY A 264 -8.38 -13.00 -20.56
N CYS A 265 -7.34 -13.18 -19.74
CA CYS A 265 -6.36 -12.14 -19.42
C CYS A 265 -5.08 -12.34 -20.22
N GLU A 266 -4.64 -11.28 -20.90
CA GLU A 266 -3.40 -11.27 -21.67
C GLU A 266 -2.20 -10.84 -20.82
N PRO A 267 -1.10 -11.61 -20.79
CA PRO A 267 0.15 -11.19 -20.17
C PRO A 267 0.69 -9.89 -20.76
N ASN A 268 1.14 -8.97 -19.91
CA ASN A 268 1.72 -7.70 -20.32
C ASN A 268 3.17 -7.55 -19.83
N ALA A 269 3.80 -6.39 -20.09
CA ALA A 269 5.19 -6.12 -19.72
C ALA A 269 5.47 -6.34 -18.22
N TYR A 270 4.49 -6.07 -17.34
CA TYR A 270 4.63 -6.34 -15.91
C TYR A 270 4.60 -7.83 -15.61
N THR A 271 3.71 -8.59 -16.26
CA THR A 271 3.62 -10.04 -16.08
C THR A 271 4.94 -10.73 -16.36
N TYR A 272 5.48 -10.51 -17.57
CA TYR A 272 6.78 -11.04 -17.99
C TYR A 272 7.91 -10.51 -17.11
N GLY A 273 7.91 -9.20 -16.84
CA GLY A 273 8.95 -8.57 -16.03
C GLY A 273 9.03 -9.13 -14.62
N TYR A 274 7.91 -9.46 -13.98
CA TYR A 274 7.90 -10.09 -12.65
C TYR A 274 8.44 -11.53 -12.68
N ILE A 275 8.09 -12.32 -13.69
CA ILE A 275 8.55 -13.71 -13.81
C ILE A 275 10.05 -13.76 -14.14
N ALA A 276 10.49 -12.99 -15.15
CA ALA A 276 11.89 -12.89 -15.53
C ALA A 276 12.76 -12.48 -14.34
N LYS A 277 12.35 -11.43 -13.62
CA LYS A 277 13.00 -10.99 -12.38
C LYS A 277 13.10 -12.11 -11.34
N GLY A 278 11.97 -12.76 -11.02
CA GLY A 278 11.93 -13.83 -10.01
C GLY A 278 12.81 -15.03 -10.38
N LEU A 279 12.85 -15.40 -11.67
CA LEU A 279 13.71 -16.47 -12.19
C LEU A 279 15.20 -16.11 -12.08
N CYS A 280 15.59 -14.91 -12.50
CA CYS A 280 16.95 -14.40 -12.37
C CYS A 280 17.41 -14.34 -10.91
N GLU A 281 16.58 -13.79 -10.01
CA GLU A 281 16.89 -13.70 -8.57
C GLU A 281 16.97 -15.08 -7.89
N LYS A 282 16.26 -16.09 -8.42
CA LYS A 282 16.37 -17.49 -7.96
C LYS A 282 17.61 -18.22 -8.53
N GLY A 283 18.33 -17.62 -9.47
CA GLY A 283 19.47 -18.23 -10.16
C GLY A 283 19.09 -19.11 -11.35
N ARG A 284 17.86 -18.99 -11.88
CA ARG A 284 17.43 -19.66 -13.11
C ARG A 284 17.53 -18.70 -14.30
N VAL A 285 18.72 -18.12 -14.49
CA VAL A 285 18.94 -16.99 -15.40
C VAL A 285 18.60 -17.35 -16.84
N GLY A 286 18.92 -18.57 -17.30
CA GLY A 286 18.53 -19.01 -18.65
C GLY A 286 17.02 -18.95 -18.92
N GLN A 287 16.19 -19.32 -17.93
CA GLN A 287 14.74 -19.20 -18.07
C GLN A 287 14.27 -17.75 -17.93
N GLY A 288 14.92 -16.96 -17.05
CA GLY A 288 14.66 -15.53 -16.94
C GLY A 288 14.91 -14.79 -18.25
N LEU A 289 16.03 -15.10 -18.93
CA LEU A 289 16.34 -14.59 -20.27
C LEU A 289 15.32 -15.06 -21.31
N GLY A 290 14.86 -16.31 -21.23
CA GLY A 290 13.79 -16.82 -22.09
C GLY A 290 12.51 -15.98 -22.01
N PHE A 291 12.02 -15.70 -20.79
CA PHE A 291 10.87 -14.82 -20.58
C PHE A 291 11.11 -13.38 -21.05
N TYR A 292 12.34 -12.88 -20.90
CA TYR A 292 12.73 -11.58 -21.45
C TYR A 292 12.66 -11.56 -22.98
N LYS A 293 13.24 -12.57 -23.66
CA LYS A 293 13.23 -12.67 -25.14
C LYS A 293 11.80 -12.85 -25.66
N GLU A 294 10.96 -13.66 -24.99
CA GLU A 294 9.54 -13.80 -25.33
C GLU A 294 8.78 -12.47 -25.20
N MET A 295 9.01 -11.73 -24.11
CA MET A 295 8.41 -10.41 -23.90
C MET A 295 8.79 -9.44 -25.03
N ARG A 296 10.07 -9.39 -25.42
CA ARG A 296 10.54 -8.57 -26.55
C ARG A 296 9.95 -9.02 -27.88
N GLY A 297 9.85 -10.34 -28.12
CA GLY A 297 9.20 -10.91 -29.30
C GLY A 297 7.72 -10.53 -29.44
N LYS A 298 7.04 -10.23 -28.33
CA LYS A 298 5.66 -9.71 -28.31
C LYS A 298 5.58 -8.17 -28.42
N GLY A 299 6.70 -7.49 -28.68
CA GLY A 299 6.75 -6.03 -28.76
C GLY A 299 6.59 -5.31 -27.41
N LEU A 300 6.69 -6.04 -26.30
CA LEU A 300 6.57 -5.46 -24.96
C LEU A 300 7.93 -4.92 -24.50
N VAL A 301 7.93 -3.72 -23.91
CA VAL A 301 9.14 -3.07 -23.40
C VAL A 301 9.34 -3.40 -21.92
N PRO A 302 10.46 -4.04 -21.52
CA PRO A 302 10.79 -4.26 -20.12
C PRO A 302 10.83 -2.97 -19.31
N THR A 303 10.52 -3.06 -18.02
CA THR A 303 10.80 -1.95 -17.09
C THR A 303 12.30 -1.83 -16.83
N SER A 304 12.79 -0.64 -16.44
CA SER A 304 14.20 -0.46 -16.06
C SER A 304 14.65 -1.46 -14.99
N SER A 305 13.77 -1.77 -14.03
CA SER A 305 14.06 -2.78 -13.00
C SER A 305 14.20 -4.21 -13.53
N THR A 306 13.50 -4.54 -14.62
CA THR A 306 13.59 -5.84 -15.29
C THR A 306 14.92 -5.93 -16.06
N TYR A 307 15.26 -4.89 -16.84
CA TYR A 307 16.54 -4.82 -17.55
C TYR A 307 17.71 -5.04 -16.59
N MET A 308 17.80 -4.22 -15.53
CA MET A 308 18.91 -4.27 -14.58
C MET A 308 19.11 -5.67 -14.00
N ILE A 309 18.03 -6.36 -13.62
CA ILE A 309 18.14 -7.67 -12.99
C ILE A 309 18.56 -8.74 -13.99
N VAL A 310 18.03 -8.71 -15.22
CA VAL A 310 18.45 -9.63 -16.27
C VAL A 310 19.94 -9.42 -16.59
N ILE A 311 20.37 -8.17 -16.83
CA ILE A 311 21.78 -7.81 -17.13
C ILE A 311 22.70 -8.28 -16.01
N CYS A 312 22.43 -7.88 -14.76
CA CYS A 312 23.27 -8.26 -13.62
C CYS A 312 23.32 -9.78 -13.44
N SER A 313 22.20 -10.49 -13.61
CA SER A 313 22.16 -11.94 -13.47
C SER A 313 22.97 -12.66 -14.55
N LEU A 314 22.95 -12.17 -15.79
CA LEU A 314 23.75 -12.70 -16.89
C LEU A 314 25.24 -12.43 -16.69
N ALA A 315 25.60 -11.21 -16.27
CA ALA A 315 26.97 -10.85 -15.94
C ALA A 315 27.53 -11.73 -14.81
N MET A 316 26.73 -12.03 -13.79
CA MET A 316 27.12 -12.95 -12.71
C MET A 316 27.33 -14.40 -13.18
N GLU A 317 26.63 -14.85 -14.22
CA GLU A 317 26.86 -16.15 -14.87
C GLU A 317 27.93 -16.09 -15.97
N ARG A 318 28.66 -14.97 -16.10
CA ARG A 318 29.68 -14.74 -17.14
C ARG A 318 29.15 -14.82 -18.58
N ARG A 319 27.85 -14.58 -18.77
CA ARG A 319 27.18 -14.54 -20.08
C ARG A 319 27.18 -13.10 -20.61
N TYR A 320 28.37 -12.56 -20.83
CA TYR A 320 28.53 -11.13 -21.13
C TYR A 320 27.95 -10.72 -22.48
N ASP A 321 27.95 -11.60 -23.48
CA ASP A 321 27.37 -11.33 -24.80
C ASP A 321 25.86 -11.09 -24.68
N ASP A 322 25.13 -12.03 -24.04
CA ASP A 322 23.69 -11.86 -23.74
C ASP A 322 23.44 -10.60 -22.88
N ALA A 323 24.30 -10.32 -21.90
CA ALA A 323 24.16 -9.14 -21.04
C ALA A 323 24.31 -7.84 -21.84
N SER A 324 25.26 -7.80 -22.78
CA SER A 324 25.53 -6.66 -23.66
C SER A 324 24.37 -6.41 -24.62
N GLU A 325 23.81 -7.47 -25.22
CA GLU A 325 22.59 -7.38 -26.04
C GLU A 325 21.43 -6.74 -25.25
N VAL A 326 21.24 -7.15 -24.00
CA VAL A 326 20.18 -6.60 -23.14
C VAL A 326 20.43 -5.13 -22.78
N VAL A 327 21.69 -4.71 -22.60
CA VAL A 327 22.03 -3.29 -22.40
C VAL A 327 21.73 -2.47 -23.65
N LEU A 328 22.15 -2.94 -24.82
CA LEU A 328 21.90 -2.25 -26.08
C LEU A 328 20.40 -2.14 -26.38
N ASP A 329 19.62 -3.17 -26.07
CA ASP A 329 18.16 -3.10 -26.13
C ASP A 329 17.61 -2.04 -25.16
N MET A 330 18.11 -1.96 -23.92
CA MET A 330 17.71 -0.92 -22.96
C MET A 330 17.96 0.49 -23.52
N LEU A 331 19.14 0.73 -24.11
CA LEU A 331 19.52 1.99 -24.73
C LEU A 331 18.63 2.34 -25.93
N SER A 332 18.32 1.36 -26.78
CA SER A 332 17.43 1.56 -27.94
C SER A 332 16.01 1.98 -27.52
N ASN A 333 15.58 1.65 -26.29
CA ASN A 333 14.32 2.09 -25.70
C ASN A 333 14.46 3.37 -24.87
N SER A 334 15.49 4.19 -25.12
CA SER A 334 15.75 5.49 -24.46
C SER A 334 15.91 5.41 -22.93
N MET A 335 16.31 4.24 -22.42
CA MET A 335 16.61 4.02 -21.01
C MET A 335 18.11 3.82 -20.82
N SER A 336 18.68 4.52 -19.84
CA SER A 336 20.10 4.41 -19.52
C SER A 336 20.29 3.47 -18.32
N PRO A 337 21.16 2.45 -18.43
CA PRO A 337 21.66 1.70 -17.27
C PRO A 337 22.25 2.63 -16.21
N ASP A 338 22.23 2.19 -14.95
CA ASP A 338 22.96 2.91 -13.90
C ASP A 338 24.47 2.61 -13.97
N LEU A 339 25.27 3.45 -13.32
CA LEU A 339 26.73 3.30 -13.29
C LEU A 339 27.16 1.91 -12.79
N LEU A 340 26.41 1.34 -11.84
CA LEU A 340 26.71 0.03 -11.28
C LEU A 340 26.53 -1.08 -12.31
N THR A 341 25.48 -1.01 -13.12
CA THR A 341 25.18 -1.98 -14.19
C THR A 341 26.31 -1.96 -15.22
N TYR A 342 26.70 -0.78 -15.70
CA TYR A 342 27.82 -0.63 -16.64
C TYR A 342 29.11 -1.20 -16.06
N LYS A 343 29.46 -0.78 -14.84
CA LYS A 343 30.70 -1.20 -14.17
C LYS A 343 30.76 -2.72 -13.99
N THR A 344 29.66 -3.35 -13.58
CA THR A 344 29.60 -4.79 -13.33
C THR A 344 29.88 -5.60 -14.60
N LEU A 345 29.33 -5.17 -15.73
CA LEU A 345 29.53 -5.84 -17.02
C LEU A 345 30.97 -5.66 -17.54
N LEU A 346 31.48 -4.42 -17.50
CA LEU A 346 32.81 -4.07 -17.98
C LEU A 346 33.93 -4.70 -17.14
N GLU A 347 33.84 -4.63 -15.81
CA GLU A 347 34.80 -5.30 -14.92
C GLU A 347 34.74 -6.83 -15.06
N GLY A 348 33.54 -7.39 -15.32
CA GLY A 348 33.36 -8.82 -15.59
C GLY A 348 34.14 -9.27 -16.82
N LEU A 349 34.01 -8.54 -17.93
CA LEU A 349 34.77 -8.81 -19.16
C LEU A 349 36.28 -8.69 -18.95
N CYS A 350 36.76 -7.65 -18.27
CA CYS A 350 38.18 -7.50 -17.97
C CYS A 350 38.73 -8.66 -17.12
N ARG A 351 38.00 -9.10 -16.10
CA ARG A 351 38.41 -10.23 -15.24
C ARG A 351 38.50 -11.56 -15.99
N ASP A 352 37.79 -11.69 -17.11
CA ASP A 352 37.84 -12.86 -17.98
C ASP A 352 38.85 -12.68 -19.14
N GLY A 353 39.72 -11.68 -19.06
CA GLY A 353 40.78 -11.41 -20.05
C GLY A 353 40.29 -10.74 -21.33
N LYS A 354 39.01 -10.35 -21.39
CA LYS A 354 38.35 -9.74 -22.57
C LYS A 354 38.41 -8.20 -22.52
N GLY A 355 39.56 -7.65 -22.16
CA GLY A 355 39.73 -6.20 -21.97
C GLY A 355 39.47 -5.38 -23.23
N SER A 356 39.79 -5.90 -24.42
CA SER A 356 39.46 -5.24 -25.70
C SER A 356 37.95 -5.18 -25.94
N GLU A 357 37.25 -6.31 -25.78
CA GLU A 357 35.79 -6.36 -25.91
C GLU A 357 35.10 -5.40 -24.92
N ALA A 358 35.64 -5.29 -23.71
CA ALA A 358 35.14 -4.35 -22.70
C ALA A 358 35.31 -2.89 -23.13
N PHE A 359 36.43 -2.55 -23.78
CA PHE A 359 36.65 -1.20 -24.30
C PHE A 359 35.71 -0.88 -25.47
N ASP A 360 35.57 -1.80 -26.44
CA ASP A 360 34.67 -1.65 -27.57
C ASP A 360 33.21 -1.47 -27.10
N LEU A 361 32.81 -2.25 -26.11
CA LEU A 361 31.49 -2.16 -25.50
C LEU A 361 31.26 -0.83 -24.77
N LEU A 362 32.26 -0.27 -24.09
CA LEU A 362 32.18 1.05 -23.48
C LEU A 362 31.97 2.15 -24.54
N GLU A 363 32.64 2.05 -25.69
CA GLU A 363 32.44 2.97 -26.81
C GLU A 363 31.03 2.85 -27.40
N ASP A 364 30.50 1.63 -27.53
CA ASP A 364 29.13 1.42 -27.99
C ASP A 364 28.11 1.98 -26.99
N PHE A 365 28.34 1.85 -25.69
CA PHE A 365 27.51 2.50 -24.67
C PHE A 365 27.57 4.01 -24.77
N ARG A 366 28.74 4.59 -25.01
CA ARG A 366 28.89 6.05 -25.19
C ARG A 366 28.14 6.55 -26.42
N LYS A 367 28.12 5.80 -27.52
CA LYS A 367 27.36 6.15 -28.73
C LYS A 367 25.85 6.01 -28.53
N GLY A 368 25.42 4.97 -27.82
CA GLY A 368 23.99 4.69 -27.59
C GLY A 368 23.34 5.47 -26.45
N ASP A 369 24.11 5.84 -25.42
CA ASP A 369 23.62 6.54 -24.24
C ASP A 369 23.93 8.03 -24.29
N SER A 370 23.02 8.81 -24.88
CA SER A 370 23.17 10.27 -24.97
C SER A 370 23.20 10.97 -23.59
N LYS A 371 22.85 10.26 -22.50
CA LYS A 371 22.90 10.77 -21.12
C LYS A 371 24.19 10.40 -20.40
N MET A 372 25.06 9.58 -21.00
CA MET A 372 26.34 9.23 -20.40
C MET A 372 27.24 10.47 -20.35
N GLY A 373 27.26 11.12 -19.19
CA GLY A 373 28.13 12.28 -18.96
C GLY A 373 29.61 11.89 -18.95
N GLU A 374 30.47 12.86 -19.23
CA GLU A 374 31.92 12.69 -19.29
C GLU A 374 32.51 12.09 -18.00
N LYS A 375 31.94 12.44 -16.83
CA LYS A 375 32.33 11.89 -15.53
C LYS A 375 32.08 10.37 -15.44
N THR A 376 30.91 9.92 -15.91
CA THR A 376 30.53 8.50 -15.92
C THR A 376 31.47 7.72 -16.83
N TYR A 377 31.69 8.22 -18.06
CA TYR A 377 32.60 7.61 -19.02
C TYR A 377 34.03 7.50 -18.46
N LYS A 378 34.60 8.59 -17.91
CA LYS A 378 35.93 8.56 -17.28
C LYS A 378 36.03 7.54 -16.14
N THR A 379 34.97 7.42 -15.34
CA THR A 379 34.92 6.44 -14.25
C THR A 379 34.96 5.01 -14.77
N LEU A 380 34.20 4.71 -15.82
CA LEU A 380 34.17 3.38 -16.45
C LEU A 380 35.49 3.06 -17.16
N LEU A 381 36.06 4.02 -17.90
CA LEU A 381 37.35 3.86 -18.58
C LEU A 381 38.48 3.58 -17.57
N ASN A 382 38.53 4.31 -16.45
CA ASN A 382 39.50 4.07 -15.41
C ASN A 382 39.34 2.67 -14.77
N ALA A 383 38.11 2.18 -14.65
CA ALA A 383 37.86 0.83 -14.13
C ALA A 383 38.43 -0.25 -15.08
N LEU A 384 38.37 -0.04 -16.40
CA LEU A 384 38.98 -0.95 -17.39
C LEU A 384 40.52 -0.98 -17.26
N HIS A 385 41.15 0.18 -17.12
CA HIS A 385 42.62 0.28 -17.01
C HIS A 385 43.17 -0.36 -15.74
N PHE A 386 42.46 -0.27 -14.61
CA PHE A 386 42.90 -0.85 -13.35
C PHE A 386 42.93 -2.38 -13.40
N VAL A 387 41.96 -3.01 -14.08
CA VAL A 387 41.85 -4.48 -14.13
C VAL A 387 42.80 -5.10 -15.17
N ASN A 388 43.21 -4.36 -16.19
CA ASN A 388 44.21 -4.83 -17.19
C ASN A 388 45.67 -4.65 -16.74
N GLY A 389 45.92 -4.01 -15.58
CA GLY A 389 47.25 -3.70 -15.05
C GLY A 389 47.80 -4.67 -14.00
N GLU A 390 47.03 -5.71 -13.66
CA GLU A 390 47.46 -6.89 -12.87
C GLU A 390 47.71 -8.07 -13.81
#